data_AF-A0A7K1F244-F1
#
_entry.id   AF-A0A7K1F244-F1
#
_cell.length_a   1.000
_cell.length_b   1.000
_cell.length_c   1.000
_cell.angle_alpha   90.00
_cell.angle_beta   90.00
_cell.angle_gamma   90.00
#
_symmetry.space_group_name_H-M   'P 1'
#
loop_
_entity.id
_entity.type
_entity.pdbx_description
1 polymer ?
#
loop_
_entity_poly.entity_id
_entity_poly.type
_entity_poly.pdbx_seq_one_letter_code
_entity_poly.pdbx_strand_id
1 'polypeptide(L)'
;EILKVLRIVELDSLLAESNHEINTVIGEFGRHISGGEAKRLSLARALLSHSPIVILDEPTEHLDLDLASRIEKRVLDYTSGKSLIVITHSGWQEIDRTLELSR
;
A
#
# COMPACT_ATOMS: atom_id res chain seq x y z
N GLU A 1 9.02 12.86 -4.09
CA GLU A 1 8.49 12.01 -3.01
C GLU A 1 7.32 11.13 -3.45
N ILE A 2 6.23 11.69 -4.00
CA ILE A 2 5.06 10.93 -4.48
C ILE A 2 5.45 9.75 -5.38
N LEU A 3 6.32 9.98 -6.39
CA LEU A 3 6.79 8.91 -7.29
C LEU A 3 7.52 7.77 -6.57
N LYS A 4 8.21 8.06 -5.45
CA LYS A 4 8.87 7.01 -4.64
C LYS A 4 7.83 6.13 -3.97
N VAL A 5 6.79 6.73 -3.39
CA VAL A 5 5.69 6.00 -2.76
C VAL A 5 4.88 5.20 -3.79
N LEU A 6 4.63 5.77 -4.97
CA LEU A 6 3.96 5.03 -6.05
C LEU A 6 4.75 3.79 -6.49
N ARG A 7 6.08 3.84 -6.52
CA ARG A 7 6.93 2.65 -6.75
C ARG A 7 6.85 1.62 -5.62
N ILE A 8 6.69 2.06 -4.37
CA ILE A 8 6.55 1.15 -3.22
C ILE A 8 5.28 0.31 -3.35
N VAL A 9 4.19 0.92 -3.82
CA VAL A 9 2.91 0.25 -4.03
C VAL A 9 2.71 -0.27 -5.47
N GLU A 10 3.77 -0.31 -6.28
CA GLU A 10 3.76 -0.79 -7.68
C GLU A 10 2.65 -0.15 -8.55
N LEU A 11 2.44 1.17 -8.39
CA LEU A 11 1.55 1.99 -9.23
C LEU A 11 2.31 2.87 -10.24
N ASP A 12 3.63 2.78 -10.28
CA ASP A 12 4.47 3.47 -11.25
C ASP A 12 4.33 2.92 -12.67
N SER A 13 4.00 1.63 -12.82
CA SER A 13 3.69 1.00 -14.12
C SER A 13 2.44 1.61 -14.77
N LEU A 14 1.42 1.98 -13.98
CA LEU A 14 0.25 2.68 -14.51
C LEU A 14 0.65 3.99 -15.18
N LEU A 15 1.59 4.73 -14.59
CA LEU A 15 2.08 5.97 -15.17
C LEU A 15 2.90 5.75 -16.45
N ALA A 16 3.52 4.58 -16.61
CA ALA A 16 4.36 4.25 -17.76
C ALA A 16 3.57 3.65 -18.93
N GLU A 17 2.59 2.79 -18.65
CA GLU A 17 1.93 1.95 -19.66
C GLU A 17 0.68 2.59 -20.28
N SER A 18 0.00 3.50 -19.56
CA SER A 18 -1.39 3.83 -19.88
C SER A 18 -1.67 5.27 -20.35
N ASN A 19 -0.68 6.02 -20.85
CA ASN A 19 -0.79 7.47 -21.14
C ASN A 19 -1.26 8.31 -19.93
N HIS A 20 -1.29 7.71 -18.73
CA HIS A 20 -1.66 8.40 -17.51
C HIS A 20 -0.43 9.12 -16.97
N GLU A 21 -0.50 10.44 -16.89
CA GLU A 21 0.46 11.23 -16.14
C GLU A 21 0.07 11.31 -14.67
N ILE A 22 0.98 11.78 -13.82
CA ILE A 22 0.73 11.99 -12.39
C ILE A 22 -0.46 12.93 -12.11
N ASN A 23 -0.79 13.80 -13.08
CA ASN A 23 -1.89 14.76 -12.99
C ASN A 23 -3.20 14.21 -13.59
N THR A 24 -3.25 12.94 -13.99
CA THR A 24 -4.45 12.39 -14.62
C THR A 24 -5.61 12.33 -13.64
N VAL A 25 -6.75 12.85 -14.08
CA VAL A 25 -7.99 12.81 -13.30
C VAL A 25 -8.62 11.43 -13.44
N ILE A 26 -8.67 10.66 -12.35
CA ILE A 26 -9.19 9.27 -12.29
C ILE A 26 -10.74 9.23 -12.31
N GLY A 27 -11.39 10.38 -12.44
CA GLY A 27 -12.86 10.51 -12.46
C GLY A 27 -13.52 10.28 -11.10
N GLU A 28 -14.85 10.37 -11.07
CA GLU A 28 -15.61 10.20 -9.83
C GLU A 28 -15.47 8.78 -9.27
N PHE A 29 -15.27 8.69 -7.95
CA PHE A 29 -15.16 7.44 -7.20
C PHE A 29 -14.07 6.48 -7.69
N GLY A 30 -13.10 6.94 -8.47
CA GLY A 30 -12.04 6.07 -8.99
C GLY A 30 -12.50 5.07 -10.05
N ARG A 31 -13.59 5.37 -10.79
CA ARG A 31 -14.15 4.47 -11.82
C ARG A 31 -13.15 4.00 -12.89
N HIS A 32 -12.04 4.71 -13.07
CA HIS A 32 -11.01 4.40 -14.06
C HIS A 32 -9.86 3.54 -13.53
N ILE A 33 -9.90 3.09 -12.27
CA ILE A 33 -8.90 2.19 -11.70
C ILE A 33 -9.54 0.90 -11.16
N SER A 34 -8.79 -0.18 -11.17
CA SER A 34 -9.23 -1.45 -10.58
C SER A 34 -9.29 -1.36 -9.04
N GLY A 35 -10.03 -2.29 -8.40
CA GLY A 35 -10.10 -2.34 -6.93
C GLY A 35 -8.74 -2.49 -6.27
N GLY A 36 -7.85 -3.31 -6.85
CA GLY A 36 -6.47 -3.48 -6.37
C GLY A 36 -5.62 -2.21 -6.53
N GLU A 37 -5.85 -1.42 -7.59
CA GLU A 37 -5.19 -0.12 -7.76
C GLU A 37 -5.71 0.92 -6.77
N ALA A 38 -7.03 0.97 -6.54
CA ALA A 38 -7.64 1.87 -5.56
C ALA A 38 -7.15 1.60 -4.13
N LYS A 39 -6.99 0.31 -3.77
CA LYS A 39 -6.42 -0.09 -2.47
C LYS A 39 -4.96 0.33 -2.36
N ARG A 40 -4.13 0.06 -3.38
CA ARG A 40 -2.72 0.48 -3.42
C ARG A 40 -2.55 2.00 -3.40
N LEU A 41 -3.48 2.75 -4.01
CA LEU A 41 -3.51 4.21 -3.94
C LEU A 41 -3.84 4.70 -2.52
N SER A 42 -4.74 4.02 -1.82
CA SER A 42 -5.05 4.31 -0.42
C SER A 42 -3.85 4.04 0.50
N LEU A 43 -3.13 2.93 0.26
CA LEU A 43 -1.87 2.64 0.92
C LEU A 43 -0.81 3.72 0.64
N ALA A 44 -0.66 4.16 -0.61
CA ALA A 44 0.25 5.24 -0.97
C ALA A 44 -0.06 6.54 -0.19
N ARG A 45 -1.34 6.88 -0.02
CA ARG A 45 -1.76 8.04 0.78
C ARG A 45 -1.33 7.90 2.24
N ALA A 46 -1.48 6.71 2.84
CA ALA A 46 -1.04 6.47 4.22
C ALA A 46 0.48 6.66 4.38
N LEU A 47 1.27 6.13 3.44
CA LEU A 47 2.73 6.24 3.45
C LEU A 47 3.23 7.69 3.25
N LEU A 48 2.51 8.51 2.49
CA LEU A 48 2.81 9.93 2.30
C LEU A 48 2.51 10.80 3.53
N SER A 49 1.81 10.30 4.54
CA SER A 49 1.41 11.10 5.71
C SER A 49 2.57 11.54 6.62
N HIS A 50 3.79 11.01 6.42
CA HIS A 50 4.97 11.24 7.26
C HIS A 50 4.77 11.00 8.77
N SER A 51 3.69 10.34 9.14
CA SER A 51 3.35 10.10 10.54
C SER A 51 4.39 9.20 11.21
N PRO A 52 4.72 9.43 12.50
CA PRO A 52 5.61 8.54 13.26
C PRO A 52 4.96 7.18 13.55
N ILE A 53 3.63 7.12 13.50
CA ILE A 53 2.83 5.90 13.65
C ILE A 53 1.98 5.75 12.39
N VAL A 54 2.00 4.56 11.79
CA VAL A 54 1.20 4.20 10.61
C VAL A 54 0.34 3.00 10.98
N ILE A 55 -0.97 3.11 10.74
CA ILE A 55 -1.93 2.03 10.95
C ILE A 55 -2.47 1.63 9.58
N LEU A 56 -2.35 0.35 9.24
CA LEU A 56 -2.83 -0.22 7.99
C LEU A 56 -3.89 -1.28 8.29
N ASP A 57 -5.05 -1.14 7.66
CA ASP A 57 -6.17 -2.07 7.79
C ASP A 57 -6.35 -2.83 6.47
N GLU A 58 -6.11 -4.15 6.50
CA GLU A 58 -6.15 -5.06 5.35
C GLU A 58 -5.47 -4.50 4.07
N PRO A 59 -4.23 -3.98 4.18
CA PRO A 59 -3.59 -3.19 3.11
C PRO A 59 -3.26 -4.00 1.84
N THR A 60 -3.16 -5.32 1.95
CA THR A 60 -2.81 -6.24 0.85
C THR A 60 -3.92 -7.22 0.51
N GLU A 61 -5.09 -7.13 1.16
CA GLU A 61 -6.23 -7.99 0.87
C GLU A 61 -6.72 -7.79 -0.57
N HIS A 62 -7.10 -8.88 -1.23
CA HIS A 62 -7.52 -8.98 -2.63
C HIS A 62 -6.41 -8.76 -3.67
N LEU A 63 -5.15 -8.62 -3.25
CA LEU A 63 -4.01 -8.73 -4.15
C LEU A 63 -3.63 -10.20 -4.34
N ASP A 64 -3.00 -10.51 -5.48
CA ASP A 64 -2.35 -11.81 -5.64
C ASP A 64 -1.19 -11.96 -4.64
N LEU A 65 -0.86 -13.20 -4.28
CA LEU A 65 0.13 -13.51 -3.23
C LEU A 65 1.52 -12.92 -3.53
N ASP A 66 1.94 -12.96 -4.80
CA ASP A 66 3.25 -12.47 -5.21
C ASP A 66 3.32 -10.94 -5.10
N LEU A 67 2.28 -10.24 -5.55
CA LEU A 67 2.18 -8.78 -5.41
C LEU A 67 2.06 -8.36 -3.94
N ALA A 68 1.24 -9.04 -3.15
CA ALA A 68 1.11 -8.78 -1.72
C ALA A 68 2.47 -8.86 -1.03
N SER A 69 3.18 -9.99 -1.17
CA SER A 69 4.49 -10.18 -0.53
C SER A 69 5.52 -9.12 -0.93
N ARG A 70 5.54 -8.68 -2.20
CA ARG A 70 6.44 -7.59 -2.64
C ARG A 70 6.08 -6.26 -2.00
N ILE A 71 4.79 -5.92 -1.92
CA ILE A 71 4.33 -4.67 -1.32
C ILE A 71 4.61 -4.67 0.18
N GLU A 72 4.32 -5.77 0.90
CA GLU A 72 4.59 -5.92 2.34
C GLU A 72 6.04 -5.61 2.67
N LYS A 73 6.96 -6.24 1.96
CA LYS A 73 8.40 -6.00 2.12
C LYS A 73 8.78 -4.54 1.88
N ARG A 74 8.32 -3.95 0.78
CA ARG A 74 8.63 -2.53 0.45
C ARG A 74 8.04 -1.56 1.48
N VAL A 75 6.87 -1.88 2.04
CA VAL A 75 6.24 -1.08 3.12
C VAL A 75 7.08 -1.16 4.39
N LEU A 76 7.51 -2.36 4.80
CA LEU A 76 8.38 -2.55 5.96
C LEU A 76 9.69 -1.77 5.81
N ASP A 77 10.35 -1.89 4.66
CA ASP A 77 11.58 -1.16 4.34
C ASP A 77 11.37 0.36 4.41
N TYR A 78 10.27 0.86 3.82
CA TYR A 78 9.98 2.30 3.77
C TYR A 78 9.58 2.88 5.13
N THR A 79 8.98 2.06 5.99
CA THR A 79 8.53 2.46 7.33
C THR A 79 9.59 2.17 8.40
N SER A 80 10.79 1.76 8.02
CA SER A 80 11.92 1.60 8.93
C SER A 80 12.14 2.87 9.78
N GLY A 81 12.15 2.71 11.10
CA GLY A 81 12.24 3.81 12.06
C GLY A 81 10.90 4.46 12.46
N LYS A 82 9.77 3.94 11.98
CA LYS A 82 8.41 4.32 12.40
C LYS A 82 7.74 3.16 13.14
N SER A 83 6.69 3.47 13.89
CA SER A 83 5.80 2.42 14.42
C SER A 83 4.77 2.05 13.37
N LEU A 84 4.79 0.80 12.91
CA LEU A 84 3.81 0.24 11.98
C LEU A 84 2.88 -0.72 12.74
N ILE A 85 1.57 -0.51 12.61
CA ILE A 85 0.54 -1.42 13.09
C ILE A 85 -0.22 -1.91 11.87
N VAL A 86 -0.29 -3.23 11.68
CA VAL A 86 -1.03 -3.86 10.59
C VAL A 86 -2.14 -4.72 11.17
N ILE A 87 -3.35 -4.53 10.66
CA ILE A 87 -4.51 -5.37 10.91
C ILE A 87 -4.71 -6.21 9.65
N THR A 88 -4.70 -7.53 9.83
CA THR A 88 -4.72 -8.47 8.72
C THR A 88 -5.25 -9.83 9.17
N HIS A 89 -5.97 -10.52 8.28
CA HIS A 89 -6.34 -11.92 8.45
C HIS A 89 -5.22 -12.89 8.03
N SER A 90 -4.29 -12.43 7.20
CA SER A 90 -3.12 -13.17 6.73
C SER A 90 -1.86 -12.62 7.37
N GLY A 91 -1.09 -13.44 8.08
CA GLY A 91 0.13 -12.99 8.76
C GLY A 91 1.12 -12.27 7.83
N TRP A 92 1.91 -11.34 8.39
CA TRP A 92 2.95 -10.59 7.68
C TRP A 92 4.34 -11.13 8.01
N GLN A 93 5.25 -11.10 7.04
CA GLN A 93 6.63 -11.49 7.25
C GLN A 93 7.41 -10.39 8.00
N GLU A 94 8.46 -10.77 8.72
CA GLU A 94 9.43 -9.84 9.33
C GLU A 94 8.81 -8.83 10.34
N ILE A 95 7.78 -9.25 11.08
CA ILE A 95 7.12 -8.44 12.13
C ILE A 95 7.79 -8.65 13.50
N ASP A 96 7.98 -7.57 14.26
CA ASP A 96 8.56 -7.62 15.61
C ASP A 96 7.67 -8.38 16.60
N ARG A 97 6.35 -8.17 16.53
CA ARG A 97 5.35 -8.77 17.43
C ARG A 97 4.00 -8.98 16.74
N THR A 98 3.40 -10.14 16.98
CA THR A 98 2.02 -10.45 16.57
C THR A 98 1.10 -10.43 17.78
N LEU A 99 -0.05 -9.76 17.66
CA LEU A 99 -1.12 -9.79 18.64
C LEU A 99 -2.33 -10.51 18.04
N GLU A 100 -2.66 -11.68 18.58
CA GLU A 100 -3.86 -12.41 18.19
C GLU A 100 -5.06 -11.92 19.00
N LEU A 101 -6.08 -11.42 18.30
CA LEU A 101 -7.34 -10.99 18.90
C LEU A 101 -8.38 -12.09 18.74
N SER A 102 -8.69 -12.81 19.82
CA SER A 102 -9.80 -13.77 19.89
C SER A 102 -10.96 -13.20 20.70
N ARG A 103 -12.20 -13.55 20.32
CA ARG A 103 -13.40 -13.26 21.11
C ARG A 103 -13.54 -14.20 22.30
#